data_AF-A0A0S8KQL4-F1
#
_entry.id   AF-A0A0S8KQL4-F1
#
_cell.length_a   1.000
_cell.length_b   1.000
_cell.length_c   1.000
_cell.angle_alpha   90.00
_cell.angle_beta   90.00
_cell.angle_gamma   90.00
#
_symmetry.space_group_name_H-M   'P 1'
#
loop_
_entity.id
_entity.type
_entity.pdbx_description
1 polymer ?
#
loop_
_entity_poly.entity_id
_entity_poly.type
_entity_poly.pdbx_seq_one_letter_code
_entity_poly.pdbx_strand_id
1 'polypeptide(L)'
;YDYYYRDAKIRCCPMATKIKNPVYPPGGSGTLGVGGDAFTSWGKIGVTSSRPAGPYEPAGTWGSYGINHWVYVAAEDPLYDQAAKYYWGTVNVKGGSNIPLFLDCWFWCAGPENDDTPPSYDGERFDPHTNSMNRFCINRHQQAINGVYLDYSVRKIWLKGLWRLKWAKNFDVTALLPNWETEAPWMANFKGP
;
A
#
# COMPACT_ATOMS: atom_id res chain seq x y z
N TYR A 1 12.86 -8.50 17.51
CA TYR A 1 11.46 -8.71 17.95
C TYR A 1 10.67 -9.19 16.74
N ASP A 2 9.96 -10.32 16.82
CA ASP A 2 8.93 -10.61 15.81
C ASP A 2 7.73 -9.68 16.08
N TYR A 3 7.46 -8.76 15.16
CA TYR A 3 6.40 -7.77 15.29
C TYR A 3 4.99 -8.37 15.51
N TYR A 4 4.81 -9.66 15.20
CA TYR A 4 3.52 -10.35 15.29
C TYR A 4 3.59 -11.61 16.19
N TYR A 5 4.51 -11.65 17.16
CA TYR A 5 4.85 -12.83 17.97
C TYR A 5 3.68 -13.54 18.70
N ARG A 6 2.51 -12.90 18.83
CA ARG A 6 1.31 -13.49 19.47
C ARG A 6 0.34 -14.15 18.48
N ASP A 7 0.18 -13.57 17.29
CA ASP A 7 -0.70 -14.11 16.26
C ASP A 7 -0.26 -13.60 14.88
N ALA A 8 0.23 -14.50 14.03
CA ALA A 8 0.61 -14.17 12.66
C ALA A 8 -0.60 -13.85 11.76
N LYS A 9 -1.84 -14.22 12.14
CA LYS A 9 -3.04 -13.97 11.33
C LYS A 9 -3.37 -12.48 11.22
N ILE A 10 -3.00 -11.66 12.21
CA ILE A 10 -3.26 -10.21 12.19
C ILE A 10 -2.48 -9.48 11.08
N ARG A 11 -1.50 -10.15 10.44
CA ARG A 11 -0.82 -9.69 9.22
C ARG A 11 -1.75 -9.62 8.00
N CYS A 12 -2.92 -10.27 8.07
CA CYS A 12 -3.84 -10.41 6.94
C CYS A 12 -5.28 -10.06 7.28
N CYS A 13 -5.93 -9.43 6.29
CA CYS A 13 -7.36 -9.33 6.18
C CYS A 13 -7.97 -10.75 6.08
N PRO A 14 -9.11 -11.03 6.74
CA PRO A 14 -9.82 -12.31 6.62
C PRO A 14 -10.15 -12.72 5.17
N MET A 15 -10.30 -11.77 4.25
CA MET A 15 -10.51 -12.02 2.81
C MET A 15 -9.25 -12.48 2.07
N ALA A 16 -8.06 -12.25 2.63
CA ALA A 16 -6.76 -12.38 1.96
C ALA A 16 -5.77 -13.25 2.77
N THR A 17 -6.28 -14.33 3.38
CA THR A 17 -5.49 -15.24 4.25
C THR A 17 -4.60 -16.22 3.47
N LYS A 18 -4.81 -16.38 2.17
CA LYS A 18 -3.97 -17.22 1.30
C LYS A 18 -2.70 -16.47 0.91
N ILE A 19 -1.53 -17.02 1.21
CA ILE A 19 -0.24 -16.40 0.90
C ILE A 19 0.13 -16.65 -0.57
N LYS A 20 0.36 -15.59 -1.36
CA LYS A 20 0.70 -15.71 -2.80
C LYS A 20 1.93 -16.58 -3.05
N ASN A 21 3.01 -16.30 -2.33
CA ASN A 21 4.23 -17.10 -2.31
C ASN A 21 4.49 -17.58 -0.87
N PRO A 22 4.11 -18.81 -0.50
CA PRO A 22 4.25 -19.33 0.85
C PRO A 22 5.65 -19.91 1.16
N VAL A 23 6.55 -19.98 0.17
CA VAL A 23 7.86 -20.63 0.27
C VAL A 23 8.89 -19.66 0.86
N TYR A 24 9.63 -20.10 1.89
CA TYR A 24 10.79 -19.39 2.43
C TYR A 24 11.62 -20.36 3.29
N PRO A 25 12.96 -20.43 3.12
CA PRO A 25 13.77 -19.78 2.08
C PRO A 25 13.51 -20.39 0.68
N PRO A 26 13.90 -19.72 -0.42
CA PRO A 26 14.54 -18.40 -0.47
C PRO A 26 13.56 -17.22 -0.34
N GLY A 27 12.25 -17.44 -0.47
CA GLY A 27 11.26 -16.36 -0.67
C GLY A 27 11.23 -15.86 -2.11
N GLY A 28 10.40 -14.84 -2.39
CA GLY A 28 10.40 -14.17 -3.69
C GLY A 28 10.96 -12.74 -3.62
N SER A 29 11.71 -12.32 -4.62
CA SER A 29 12.38 -11.01 -4.65
C SER A 29 11.64 -9.94 -5.45
N GLY A 30 11.05 -10.32 -6.61
CA GLY A 30 10.40 -9.41 -7.56
C GLY A 30 8.95 -9.04 -7.21
N THR A 31 8.56 -7.79 -7.48
CA THR A 31 7.34 -7.14 -7.01
C THR A 31 6.08 -7.91 -7.37
N LEU A 32 5.87 -8.20 -8.67
CA LEU A 32 4.69 -8.93 -9.16
C LEU A 32 4.65 -10.41 -8.74
N GLY A 33 5.82 -11.01 -8.45
CA GLY A 33 5.97 -12.43 -8.09
C GLY A 33 5.65 -12.73 -6.63
N VAL A 34 5.89 -11.78 -5.72
CA VAL A 34 5.39 -11.86 -4.34
C VAL A 34 4.10 -11.08 -4.12
N GLY A 35 3.77 -10.13 -4.98
CA GLY A 35 2.55 -9.34 -4.90
C GLY A 35 1.30 -10.21 -4.83
N GLY A 36 0.46 -9.94 -3.84
CA GLY A 36 -0.85 -10.57 -3.69
C GLY A 36 -1.87 -9.98 -4.67
N ASP A 37 -3.13 -9.97 -4.23
CA ASP A 37 -4.26 -9.40 -4.96
C ASP A 37 -5.40 -9.07 -3.98
N ALA A 38 -6.64 -8.94 -4.46
CA ALA A 38 -7.81 -8.73 -3.59
C ALA A 38 -8.04 -9.89 -2.60
N PHE A 39 -7.70 -11.13 -2.98
CA PHE A 39 -8.04 -12.37 -2.25
C PHE A 39 -6.81 -13.14 -1.72
N THR A 40 -5.60 -12.65 -2.00
CA THR A 40 -4.34 -13.22 -1.49
C THR A 40 -3.48 -12.17 -0.82
N SER A 41 -2.81 -12.60 0.25
CA SER A 41 -1.72 -11.85 0.87
C SER A 41 -0.53 -11.78 -0.09
N TRP A 42 0.26 -10.70 -0.03
CA TRP A 42 1.60 -10.76 -0.59
C TRP A 42 2.44 -11.80 0.16
N GLY A 43 3.31 -12.44 -0.61
CA GLY A 43 4.07 -13.61 -0.23
C GLY A 43 5.26 -13.33 0.68
N LYS A 44 5.90 -14.41 1.12
CA LYS A 44 7.12 -14.36 1.91
C LYS A 44 8.25 -13.74 1.08
N ILE A 45 8.69 -12.56 1.51
CA ILE A 45 9.72 -11.79 0.83
C ILE A 45 11.06 -12.53 0.94
N GLY A 46 11.80 -12.57 -0.16
CA GLY A 46 13.12 -13.18 -0.21
C GLY A 46 14.25 -12.24 0.21
N VAL A 47 15.38 -12.85 0.54
CA VAL A 47 16.63 -12.17 0.90
C VAL A 47 17.22 -11.46 -0.33
N THR A 48 17.63 -10.21 -0.18
CA THR A 48 18.30 -9.41 -1.24
C THR A 48 19.40 -8.56 -0.62
N SER A 49 20.28 -7.93 -1.42
CA SER A 49 21.29 -6.99 -0.90
C SER A 49 20.67 -5.81 -0.12
N SER A 50 19.46 -5.40 -0.50
CA SER A 50 18.62 -4.42 0.19
C SER A 50 17.75 -5.02 1.32
N ARG A 51 17.84 -6.33 1.58
CA ARG A 51 17.06 -7.11 2.56
C ARG A 51 17.92 -8.27 3.19
N PRO A 52 19.07 -7.98 3.85
CA PRO A 52 19.83 -8.87 4.76
C PRO A 52 20.35 -10.24 4.27
N ALA A 53 20.26 -11.33 5.06
CA ALA A 53 19.29 -11.66 6.14
C ALA A 53 19.69 -11.31 7.61
N GLY A 54 18.70 -11.17 8.53
CA GLY A 54 18.92 -10.75 9.93
C GLY A 54 17.67 -10.61 10.84
N PRO A 55 17.83 -10.20 12.12
CA PRO A 55 16.80 -10.27 13.18
C PRO A 55 15.72 -9.17 13.16
N TYR A 56 15.71 -8.29 12.16
CA TYR A 56 14.82 -7.12 12.07
C TYR A 56 14.06 -7.02 10.74
N GLU A 57 13.96 -8.12 9.98
CA GLU A 57 13.88 -8.00 8.52
C GLU A 57 12.55 -8.38 7.85
N PRO A 58 12.28 -7.79 6.67
CA PRO A 58 11.16 -8.20 5.84
C PRO A 58 11.33 -9.61 5.25
N ALA A 59 12.54 -10.18 5.21
CA ALA A 59 12.76 -11.54 4.72
C ALA A 59 11.91 -12.57 5.50
N GLY A 60 11.16 -13.41 4.79
CA GLY A 60 10.18 -14.34 5.35
C GLY A 60 8.86 -13.71 5.82
N THR A 61 8.77 -12.38 5.88
CA THR A 61 7.53 -11.65 6.21
C THR A 61 6.56 -11.69 5.02
N TRP A 62 5.27 -11.77 5.35
CA TRP A 62 4.11 -11.84 4.46
C TRP A 62 2.96 -11.06 5.12
N GLY A 63 1.96 -10.66 4.35
CA GLY A 63 0.79 -9.93 4.85
C GLY A 63 -0.17 -9.54 3.73
N SER A 64 -1.32 -8.94 4.06
CA SER A 64 -2.22 -8.34 3.06
C SER A 64 -2.29 -6.82 3.16
N TYR A 65 -1.47 -6.23 4.02
CA TYR A 65 -1.47 -4.80 4.31
C TYR A 65 -0.15 -4.18 3.87
N GLY A 66 -0.19 -2.90 3.49
CA GLY A 66 0.98 -2.15 3.06
C GLY A 66 1.05 -0.80 3.74
N ILE A 67 2.27 -0.34 3.99
CA ILE A 67 2.54 0.97 4.57
C ILE A 67 2.55 2.05 3.48
N ASN A 68 1.94 3.19 3.78
CA ASN A 68 2.15 4.42 3.04
C ASN A 68 3.61 4.84 3.24
N HIS A 69 4.48 4.66 2.25
CA HIS A 69 5.92 4.90 2.47
C HIS A 69 6.26 6.38 2.71
N TRP A 70 5.35 7.31 2.40
CA TRP A 70 5.50 8.74 2.69
C TRP A 70 5.56 9.02 4.19
N VAL A 71 5.16 8.08 5.06
CA VAL A 71 5.30 8.22 6.53
C VAL A 71 6.72 7.95 7.02
N TYR A 72 7.62 7.43 6.17
CA TYR A 72 8.99 7.09 6.54
C TYR A 72 9.78 8.33 6.97
N VAL A 73 10.81 8.10 7.79
CA VAL A 73 11.94 9.02 7.91
C VAL A 73 12.84 8.77 6.70
N ALA A 74 12.86 9.71 5.75
CA ALA A 74 13.74 9.62 4.59
C ALA A 74 15.22 9.66 5.05
N ALA A 75 15.99 8.64 4.69
CA ALA A 75 17.40 8.52 5.04
C ALA A 75 18.35 9.22 4.04
N GLU A 76 17.82 9.59 2.88
CA GLU A 76 18.49 10.18 1.72
C GLU A 76 17.52 11.13 1.00
N ASP A 77 18.04 12.02 0.15
CA ASP A 77 17.25 12.94 -0.68
C ASP A 77 17.81 12.95 -2.12
N PRO A 78 17.06 12.47 -3.13
CA PRO A 78 15.72 11.88 -3.05
C PRO A 78 15.73 10.45 -2.46
N LEU A 79 14.59 10.01 -1.94
CA LEU A 79 14.31 8.62 -1.60
C LEU A 79 13.21 8.09 -2.54
N TYR A 80 13.47 6.99 -3.25
CA TYR A 80 12.59 6.48 -4.34
C TYR A 80 12.26 7.54 -5.40
N ASP A 81 13.26 8.31 -5.83
CA ASP A 81 13.14 9.44 -6.77
C ASP A 81 12.24 10.61 -6.28
N GLN A 82 11.74 10.53 -5.05
CA GLN A 82 10.87 11.52 -4.43
C GLN A 82 11.63 12.36 -3.38
N ALA A 83 11.40 13.67 -3.40
CA ALA A 83 12.13 14.60 -2.53
C ALA A 83 11.80 14.39 -1.03
N ALA A 84 12.83 14.22 -0.20
CA ALA A 84 12.73 13.90 1.23
C ALA A 84 11.84 14.88 2.01
N LYS A 85 11.82 16.16 1.61
CA LYS A 85 10.98 17.22 2.21
C LYS A 85 9.47 16.92 2.19
N TYR A 86 9.00 16.02 1.32
CA TYR A 86 7.58 15.67 1.17
C TYR A 86 7.12 14.50 2.05
N TYR A 87 8.06 13.70 2.58
CA TYR A 87 7.79 12.66 3.56
C TYR A 87 7.37 13.26 4.91
N TRP A 88 6.48 12.60 5.67
CA TRP A 88 6.03 13.05 6.98
C TRP A 88 7.13 12.97 8.04
N GLY A 89 7.85 11.84 8.09
CA GLY A 89 8.94 11.60 9.04
C GLY A 89 8.54 11.49 10.52
N THR A 90 7.24 11.60 10.84
CA THR A 90 6.72 11.49 12.21
C THR A 90 5.21 11.21 12.20
N VAL A 91 4.71 10.61 13.29
CA VAL A 91 3.27 10.45 13.56
C VAL A 91 2.66 11.71 14.18
N ASN A 92 3.47 12.60 14.76
CA ASN A 92 3.05 13.81 15.45
C ASN A 92 2.67 14.94 14.48
N VAL A 93 1.67 14.68 13.63
CA VAL A 93 1.24 15.57 12.54
C VAL A 93 -0.17 16.10 12.80
N LYS A 94 -0.33 17.43 12.72
CA LYS A 94 -1.66 18.08 12.77
C LYS A 94 -2.51 17.60 11.59
N GLY A 95 -3.66 16.99 11.88
CA GLY A 95 -4.51 16.39 10.86
C GLY A 95 -4.13 14.95 10.48
N GLY A 96 -3.35 14.24 11.33
CA GLY A 96 -3.03 12.82 11.17
C GLY A 96 -4.25 11.90 10.95
N SER A 97 -5.43 12.33 11.40
CA SER A 97 -6.73 11.73 11.13
C SER A 97 -7.15 11.68 9.65
N ASN A 98 -6.42 12.33 8.75
CA ASN A 98 -6.65 12.34 7.31
C ASN A 98 -5.45 11.77 6.50
N ILE A 99 -4.37 11.38 7.19
CA ILE A 99 -3.15 10.85 6.58
C ILE A 99 -3.17 9.32 6.73
N PRO A 100 -3.19 8.55 5.64
CA PRO A 100 -3.16 7.10 5.69
C PRO A 100 -1.80 6.59 6.17
N LEU A 101 -1.81 5.60 7.07
CA LEU A 101 -0.61 4.95 7.62
C LEU A 101 -0.44 3.54 7.03
N PHE A 102 -1.43 2.66 7.22
CA PHE A 102 -1.33 1.24 6.89
C PHE A 102 -2.67 0.73 6.37
N LEU A 103 -2.71 0.14 5.18
CA LEU A 103 -3.95 -0.13 4.44
C LEU A 103 -3.93 -1.49 3.77
N ASP A 104 -5.10 -2.01 3.37
CA ASP A 104 -5.15 -3.13 2.43
C ASP A 104 -4.34 -2.82 1.18
N CYS A 105 -3.39 -3.70 0.85
CA CYS A 105 -2.47 -3.51 -0.26
C CYS A 105 -2.15 -4.86 -0.90
N TRP A 106 -1.84 -4.88 -2.20
CA TRP A 106 -1.29 -6.09 -2.84
C TRP A 106 0.23 -6.23 -2.61
N PHE A 107 0.90 -5.23 -2.03
CA PHE A 107 2.33 -5.23 -1.71
C PHE A 107 2.61 -4.69 -0.30
N TRP A 108 3.84 -4.79 0.21
CA TRP A 108 4.15 -4.33 1.57
C TRP A 108 4.24 -2.80 1.71
N CYS A 109 4.42 -2.05 0.61
CA CYS A 109 4.38 -0.60 0.61
C CYS A 109 3.99 -0.02 -0.77
N ALA A 110 3.54 1.23 -0.76
CA ALA A 110 3.39 2.08 -1.94
C ALA A 110 3.60 3.55 -1.59
N GLY A 111 3.73 4.37 -2.63
CA GLY A 111 3.96 5.80 -2.57
C GLY A 111 3.10 6.57 -3.54
N PRO A 112 1.80 6.73 -3.26
CA PRO A 112 0.90 7.31 -4.25
C PRO A 112 1.21 8.79 -4.49
N GLU A 113 1.23 9.16 -5.77
CA GLU A 113 1.48 10.52 -6.24
C GLU A 113 0.24 11.16 -6.86
N ASN A 114 0.29 12.47 -7.11
CA ASN A 114 -0.86 13.26 -7.57
C ASN A 114 -1.32 12.89 -8.99
N ASP A 115 -0.38 12.40 -9.80
CA ASP A 115 -0.51 11.99 -11.19
C ASP A 115 -0.67 10.47 -11.36
N ASP A 116 -0.79 9.71 -10.26
CA ASP A 116 -1.04 8.27 -10.29
C ASP A 116 -2.40 7.96 -10.95
N THR A 117 -2.35 7.25 -12.08
CA THR A 117 -3.55 6.78 -12.78
C THR A 117 -4.21 5.61 -12.05
N PRO A 118 -5.53 5.42 -12.21
CA PRO A 118 -6.21 4.26 -11.65
C PRO A 118 -5.85 2.98 -12.43
N PRO A 119 -5.97 1.79 -11.81
CA PRO A 119 -5.90 0.53 -12.53
C PRO A 119 -6.99 0.49 -13.61
N SER A 120 -6.67 0.09 -14.84
CA SER A 120 -7.61 0.08 -15.97
C SER A 120 -8.64 -1.06 -15.90
N TYR A 121 -8.31 -2.13 -15.16
CA TYR A 121 -9.20 -3.24 -14.81
C TYR A 121 -8.98 -3.71 -13.36
N ASP A 122 -9.96 -4.39 -12.78
CA ASP A 122 -9.88 -4.93 -11.42
C ASP A 122 -8.76 -5.99 -11.32
N GLY A 123 -7.79 -5.76 -10.44
CA GLY A 123 -6.62 -6.62 -10.27
C GLY A 123 -5.46 -6.34 -11.21
N GLU A 124 -5.45 -5.23 -11.96
CA GLU A 124 -4.23 -4.74 -12.61
C GLU A 124 -3.17 -4.36 -11.57
N ARG A 125 -1.90 -4.66 -11.86
CA ARG A 125 -0.77 -4.49 -10.95
C ARG A 125 0.46 -4.00 -11.69
N PHE A 126 1.07 -2.91 -11.24
CA PHE A 126 2.30 -2.36 -11.81
C PHE A 126 3.51 -2.68 -10.92
N ASP A 127 4.57 -3.22 -11.52
CA ASP A 127 5.85 -3.50 -10.84
C ASP A 127 6.57 -2.21 -10.35
N PRO A 128 6.63 -1.12 -11.14
CA PRO A 128 7.30 0.12 -10.75
C PRO A 128 6.77 0.76 -9.46
N HIS A 129 7.56 1.69 -8.92
CA HIS A 129 7.16 2.56 -7.81
C HIS A 129 6.35 3.79 -8.26
N THR A 130 6.34 4.12 -9.54
CA THR A 130 5.41 5.08 -10.17
C THR A 130 4.02 4.45 -10.36
N ASN A 131 2.96 5.27 -10.45
CA ASN A 131 1.56 4.81 -10.49
C ASN A 131 1.18 3.89 -9.31
N SER A 132 1.81 4.07 -8.14
CA SER A 132 1.75 3.08 -7.05
C SER A 132 0.47 3.12 -6.20
N MET A 133 -0.44 4.06 -6.46
CA MET A 133 -1.85 4.00 -6.05
C MET A 133 -2.50 2.66 -6.38
N ASN A 134 -2.11 2.02 -7.50
CA ASN A 134 -2.57 0.68 -7.89
C ASN A 134 -2.36 -0.37 -6.79
N ARG A 135 -1.34 -0.19 -5.93
CA ARG A 135 -1.03 -1.14 -4.86
C ARG A 135 -2.11 -1.14 -3.77
N PHE A 136 -2.75 0.01 -3.51
CA PHE A 136 -3.88 0.16 -2.60
C PHE A 136 -5.26 0.07 -3.30
N CYS A 137 -5.33 0.36 -4.60
CA CYS A 137 -6.59 0.39 -5.36
C CYS A 137 -7.07 -1.03 -5.77
N ILE A 138 -7.41 -1.86 -4.77
CA ILE A 138 -7.81 -3.26 -4.94
C ILE A 138 -9.23 -3.51 -4.41
N ASN A 139 -10.04 -4.28 -5.15
CA ASN A 139 -11.45 -4.53 -4.84
C ASN A 139 -11.69 -5.56 -3.71
N ARG A 140 -10.97 -5.45 -2.60
CA ARG A 140 -10.98 -6.42 -1.50
C ARG A 140 -12.28 -6.41 -0.67
N HIS A 141 -12.90 -5.24 -0.50
CA HIS A 141 -14.09 -5.07 0.34
C HIS A 141 -15.28 -4.43 -0.39
N GLN A 142 -15.55 -4.89 -1.62
CA GLN A 142 -16.69 -4.46 -2.45
C GLN A 142 -16.68 -2.94 -2.68
N GLN A 143 -15.87 -2.50 -3.65
CA GLN A 143 -15.61 -1.07 -3.97
C GLN A 143 -14.85 -0.30 -2.89
N ALA A 144 -14.27 -0.99 -1.90
CA ALA A 144 -13.59 -0.38 -0.78
C ALA A 144 -12.38 -1.19 -0.30
N ILE A 145 -11.56 -0.53 0.52
CA ILE A 145 -10.54 -1.09 1.40
C ILE A 145 -10.73 -0.59 2.84
N ASN A 146 -9.94 -1.12 3.78
CA ASN A 146 -9.75 -0.55 5.10
C ASN A 146 -8.35 0.07 5.26
N GLY A 147 -8.26 1.12 6.06
CA GLY A 147 -7.01 1.80 6.38
C GLY A 147 -6.94 2.28 7.82
N VAL A 148 -5.75 2.17 8.40
CA VAL A 148 -5.31 2.83 9.64
C VAL A 148 -4.74 4.19 9.27
N TYR A 149 -5.08 5.23 10.02
CA TYR A 149 -4.58 6.60 9.85
C TYR A 149 -3.48 6.93 10.88
N LEU A 150 -2.79 8.07 10.74
CA LEU A 150 -1.75 8.48 11.71
C LEU A 150 -2.29 8.78 13.12
N ASP A 151 -3.61 9.00 13.27
CA ASP A 151 -4.29 9.06 14.58
C ASP A 151 -4.63 7.66 15.16
N TYR A 152 -4.18 6.59 14.50
CA TYR A 152 -4.48 5.19 14.77
C TYR A 152 -5.97 4.80 14.66
N SER A 153 -6.83 5.68 14.15
CA SER A 153 -8.21 5.30 13.82
C SER A 153 -8.24 4.40 12.58
N VAL A 154 -9.20 3.46 12.57
CA VAL A 154 -9.42 2.52 11.47
C VAL A 154 -10.70 2.90 10.74
N ARG A 155 -10.66 3.01 9.40
CA ARG A 155 -11.81 3.43 8.60
C ARG A 155 -11.91 2.62 7.30
N LYS A 156 -13.14 2.47 6.81
CA LYS A 156 -13.41 2.06 5.42
C LYS A 156 -13.12 3.23 4.48
N ILE A 157 -12.46 2.95 3.37
CA ILE A 157 -12.12 3.88 2.30
C ILE A 157 -12.69 3.33 1.00
N TRP A 158 -13.53 4.11 0.31
CA TRP A 158 -14.01 3.76 -1.04
C TRP A 158 -12.88 3.95 -2.05
N LEU A 159 -12.78 3.09 -3.08
CA LEU A 159 -11.61 3.09 -3.96
C LEU A 159 -11.37 4.44 -4.66
N LYS A 160 -12.42 5.12 -5.15
CA LYS A 160 -12.30 6.47 -5.71
C LYS A 160 -11.80 7.50 -4.68
N GLY A 161 -12.10 7.29 -3.40
CA GLY A 161 -11.65 8.13 -2.29
C GLY A 161 -10.14 8.06 -2.00
N LEU A 162 -9.40 7.10 -2.58
CA LEU A 162 -7.94 7.03 -2.45
C LEU A 162 -7.25 8.31 -2.98
N TRP A 163 -7.77 8.90 -4.06
CA TRP A 163 -7.33 10.17 -4.64
C TRP A 163 -7.72 11.42 -3.80
N ARG A 164 -8.41 11.24 -2.66
CA ARG A 164 -8.74 12.29 -1.69
C ARG A 164 -8.01 12.14 -0.35
N LEU A 165 -7.16 11.12 -0.20
CA LEU A 165 -6.36 10.93 1.02
C LEU A 165 -5.08 11.79 0.98
N LYS A 166 -4.65 12.28 2.15
CA LYS A 166 -3.46 13.13 2.26
C LYS A 166 -2.19 12.27 2.40
N TRP A 167 -1.80 11.57 1.32
CA TRP A 167 -0.69 10.59 1.32
C TRP A 167 0.66 11.20 1.75
N ALA A 168 1.03 12.32 1.13
CA ALA A 168 2.30 13.05 1.32
C ALA A 168 2.05 14.53 1.64
N LYS A 169 3.08 15.26 2.09
CA LYS A 169 2.96 16.71 2.38
C LYS A 169 2.53 17.51 1.14
N ASN A 170 3.02 17.15 -0.05
CA ASN A 170 2.67 17.75 -1.35
C ASN A 170 1.45 17.10 -2.05
N PHE A 171 0.79 16.10 -1.44
CA PHE A 171 -0.36 15.46 -2.09
C PHE A 171 -1.56 16.43 -2.11
N ASP A 172 -2.07 16.77 -3.28
CA ASP A 172 -3.19 17.69 -3.48
C ASP A 172 -4.51 16.93 -3.49
N VAL A 173 -5.18 16.93 -2.33
CA VAL A 173 -6.51 16.33 -2.17
C VAL A 173 -7.61 17.05 -2.98
N THR A 174 -7.31 18.19 -3.60
CA THR A 174 -8.24 18.95 -4.48
C THR A 174 -7.96 18.79 -5.97
N ALA A 175 -6.93 18.03 -6.35
CA ALA A 175 -6.58 17.74 -7.74
C ALA A 175 -7.76 17.17 -8.55
N LEU A 176 -7.66 17.25 -9.87
CA LEU A 176 -8.61 16.59 -10.77
C LEU A 176 -8.62 15.09 -10.51
N LEU A 177 -9.82 14.50 -10.47
CA LEU A 177 -9.97 13.05 -10.34
C LEU A 177 -9.80 12.40 -11.71
N PRO A 178 -9.35 11.14 -11.77
CA PRO A 178 -9.42 10.33 -12.97
C PRO A 178 -10.82 10.31 -13.58
N ASN A 179 -10.91 10.32 -14.91
CA ASN A 179 -12.14 10.04 -15.61
C ASN A 179 -12.43 8.54 -15.58
N TRP A 180 -13.21 8.12 -14.58
CA TRP A 180 -13.57 6.73 -14.34
C TRP A 180 -14.25 6.03 -15.54
N GLU A 181 -14.88 6.76 -16.46
CA GLU A 181 -15.51 6.16 -17.64
C GLU A 181 -14.50 5.73 -18.71
N THR A 182 -13.32 6.37 -18.75
CA THR A 182 -12.29 6.14 -19.78
C THR A 182 -11.01 5.51 -19.22
N GLU A 183 -10.59 5.89 -18.01
CA GLU A 183 -9.33 5.44 -17.40
C GLU A 183 -9.48 4.17 -16.57
N ALA A 184 -10.63 3.98 -15.91
CA ALA A 184 -10.92 2.79 -15.12
C ALA A 184 -12.42 2.39 -15.19
N PRO A 185 -12.92 1.92 -16.35
CA PRO A 185 -14.35 1.68 -16.59
C PRO A 185 -15.02 0.75 -15.57
N TRP A 186 -14.26 -0.21 -15.01
CA TRP A 186 -14.73 -1.10 -13.96
C TRP A 186 -15.11 -0.37 -12.66
N MET A 187 -14.52 0.80 -12.40
CA MET A 187 -14.86 1.69 -11.27
C MET A 187 -15.92 2.73 -11.63
N ALA A 188 -16.34 2.89 -12.90
CA ALA A 188 -17.23 3.98 -13.33
C ALA A 188 -18.48 4.10 -12.43
N ASN A 189 -19.16 2.98 -12.17
CA ASN A 189 -20.36 2.91 -11.34
C ASN A 189 -20.10 2.70 -9.83
N PHE A 190 -18.84 2.72 -9.39
CA PHE A 190 -18.53 2.60 -7.95
C PHE A 190 -18.85 3.90 -7.21
N LYS A 191 -19.12 3.77 -5.91
CA LYS A 191 -19.35 4.91 -5.02
C LYS A 191 -18.26 5.98 -5.17
N GLY A 192 -18.72 7.22 -5.31
CA GLY A 192 -17.86 8.41 -5.44
C GLY A 192 -16.92 8.62 -4.24
N PRO A 193 -15.88 9.44 -4.44
CA PRO A 193 -14.94 9.83 -3.38
C PRO A 193 -15.62 10.64 -2.25
#